data_AF-A0A9P9XMH5-F1
#
_entry.id   AF-A0A9P9XMH5-F1
#
_cell.length_a   1.000
_cell.length_b   1.000
_cell.length_c   1.000
_cell.angle_alpha   90.00
_cell.angle_beta   90.00
_cell.angle_gamma   90.00
#
_symmetry.space_group_name_H-M   'P 1'
#
loop_
_entity.id
_entity.type
_entity.pdbx_description
1 polymer ?
#
loop_
_entity_poly.entity_id
_entity_poly.type
_entity_poly.pdbx_seq_one_letter_code
_entity_poly.pdbx_strand_id
1 'polypeptide(L)'
;MKPTTTIFAVLSSVSLAVAGELGGPKDEETLSRGPLPIHQLPECWQGCLQSENHLYPPNINKVSVYDFCMDKMFHMRFWSHHALASCTYGACSKAEAWVAQDWYLDICHMN
;
A
#
# COMPACT_ATOMS: atom_id res chain seq x y z
N MET A 1 -5.58 -29.48 -56.20
CA MET A 1 -4.87 -28.89 -55.05
C MET A 1 -5.91 -28.59 -53.97
N LYS A 2 -5.76 -29.16 -52.77
CA LYS A 2 -6.72 -29.03 -51.65
C LYS A 2 -6.49 -27.70 -50.91
N PRO A 3 -7.54 -26.98 -50.47
CA PRO A 3 -7.37 -25.78 -49.67
C PRO A 3 -7.00 -26.16 -48.23
N THR A 4 -5.86 -25.68 -47.76
CA THR A 4 -5.43 -25.81 -46.37
C THR A 4 -6.18 -24.76 -45.54
N THR A 5 -7.09 -25.22 -44.68
CA THR A 5 -7.80 -24.41 -43.70
C THR A 5 -6.82 -23.97 -42.60
N THR A 6 -6.46 -22.69 -42.58
CA THR A 6 -5.66 -22.10 -41.50
C THR A 6 -6.55 -21.87 -40.29
N ILE A 7 -6.29 -22.62 -39.22
CA ILE A 7 -7.02 -22.51 -37.94
C ILE A 7 -6.59 -21.19 -37.26
N PHE A 8 -7.58 -20.34 -37.00
CA PHE A 8 -7.44 -19.17 -36.12
C PHE A 8 -7.02 -19.63 -34.72
N ALA A 9 -5.79 -19.35 -34.34
CA ALA A 9 -5.37 -19.42 -32.95
C ALA A 9 -6.08 -18.27 -32.21
N VAL A 10 -7.18 -18.61 -31.54
CA VAL A 10 -7.81 -17.75 -30.54
C VAL A 10 -6.75 -17.50 -29.47
N LEU A 11 -6.16 -16.31 -29.49
CA LEU A 11 -5.30 -15.83 -28.42
C LEU A 11 -6.13 -15.91 -27.14
N SER A 12 -5.73 -16.85 -26.29
CA SER A 12 -6.27 -17.06 -24.96
C SER A 12 -6.50 -15.70 -24.32
N SER A 13 -7.76 -15.42 -24.02
CA SER A 13 -8.19 -14.35 -23.15
C SER A 13 -7.43 -14.52 -21.86
N VAL A 14 -6.29 -13.82 -21.77
CA VAL A 14 -5.62 -13.56 -20.51
C VAL A 14 -6.72 -12.95 -19.68
N SER A 15 -7.22 -13.72 -18.71
CA SER A 15 -8.02 -13.19 -17.64
C SER A 15 -7.13 -12.10 -17.07
N LEU A 16 -7.41 -10.85 -17.43
CA LEU A 16 -7.03 -9.73 -16.59
C LEU A 16 -7.69 -10.11 -15.28
N ALA A 17 -6.88 -10.70 -14.39
CA ALA A 17 -7.17 -10.66 -12.98
C ALA A 17 -7.52 -9.20 -12.77
N VAL A 18 -8.79 -8.95 -12.45
CA VAL A 18 -9.21 -7.70 -11.86
C VAL A 18 -8.28 -7.60 -10.68
N ALA A 19 -7.20 -6.82 -10.84
CA ALA A 19 -6.51 -6.25 -9.73
C ALA A 19 -7.62 -5.47 -9.07
N GLY A 20 -8.28 -6.08 -8.08
CA GLY A 20 -9.21 -5.37 -7.23
C GLY A 20 -8.44 -4.13 -6.85
N GLU A 21 -9.01 -2.96 -7.15
CA GLU A 21 -8.48 -1.73 -6.59
C GLU A 21 -8.19 -2.05 -5.13
N LEU A 22 -6.93 -1.91 -4.71
CA LEU A 22 -6.59 -1.93 -3.28
C LEU A 22 -7.53 -0.88 -2.69
N GLY A 23 -8.64 -1.37 -2.14
CA GLY A 23 -9.86 -0.59 -2.04
C GLY A 23 -9.58 0.58 -1.14
N GLY A 24 -9.97 1.77 -1.57
CA GLY A 24 -9.96 2.91 -0.67
C GLY A 24 -10.83 2.63 0.56
N PRO A 25 -10.69 3.44 1.62
CA PRO A 25 -11.52 3.32 2.82
C PRO A 25 -13.00 3.21 2.45
N LYS A 26 -13.73 2.24 3.03
CA LYS A 26 -15.15 2.01 2.72
C LYS A 26 -16.05 3.20 3.05
N ASP A 27 -15.62 3.99 4.03
CA ASP A 27 -16.30 5.20 4.48
C ASP A 27 -15.25 6.24 4.90
N GLU A 28 -14.96 7.19 3.99
CA GLU A 28 -13.97 8.26 4.21
C GLU A 28 -14.31 9.12 5.44
N GLU A 29 -15.59 9.24 5.83
CA GLU A 29 -16.03 10.10 6.94
C GLU A 29 -15.70 9.50 8.30
N THR A 30 -15.53 8.18 8.38
CA THR A 30 -15.19 7.47 9.62
C THR A 30 -13.71 7.53 9.99
N LEU A 31 -12.85 7.97 9.06
CA LEU A 31 -11.42 8.02 9.27
C LEU A 31 -11.05 9.13 10.25
N SER A 32 -10.12 8.80 11.15
CA SER A 32 -9.60 9.75 12.12
C SER A 32 -8.91 10.94 11.43
N ARG A 33 -9.19 12.15 11.93
CA ARG A 33 -8.43 13.37 11.59
C ARG A 33 -7.22 13.58 12.50
N GLY A 34 -7.01 12.68 13.46
CA GLY A 34 -5.86 12.66 14.34
C GLY A 34 -4.59 12.12 13.65
N PRO A 35 -3.44 12.21 14.34
CA PRO A 35 -2.16 11.77 13.79
C PRO A 35 -2.12 10.27 13.56
N LEU A 36 -1.22 9.82 12.68
CA LEU A 36 -0.93 8.41 12.51
C LEU A 36 -0.45 7.76 13.82
N PRO A 37 -1.02 6.62 14.24
CA PRO A 37 -0.60 5.94 15.46
C PRO A 37 0.66 5.10 15.24
N ILE A 38 1.76 5.75 14.80
CA ILE A 38 3.04 5.12 14.43
C ILE A 38 3.61 4.27 15.57
N HIS A 39 3.36 4.66 16.83
CA HIS A 39 3.80 3.93 18.02
C HIS A 39 3.22 2.50 18.14
N GLN A 40 2.17 2.16 17.39
CA GLN A 40 1.59 0.83 17.34
C GLN A 40 2.35 -0.12 16.40
N LEU A 41 3.19 0.42 15.52
CA LEU A 41 4.01 -0.37 14.62
C LEU A 41 5.22 -0.96 15.36
N PRO A 42 5.82 -2.07 14.85
CA PRO A 42 7.10 -2.56 15.35
C PRO A 42 8.20 -1.49 15.31
N GLU A 43 9.16 -1.54 16.24
CA GLU A 43 10.23 -0.53 16.31
C GLU A 43 11.02 -0.39 15.00
N CYS A 44 11.22 -1.49 14.27
CA CYS A 44 11.88 -1.47 12.96
C CYS A 44 11.14 -0.59 11.95
N TRP A 45 9.80 -0.62 11.95
CA TRP A 45 8.96 0.22 11.11
C TRP A 45 8.98 1.67 11.56
N GLN A 46 8.90 1.91 12.87
CA GLN A 46 9.01 3.26 13.42
C GLN A 46 10.34 3.90 13.02
N GLY A 47 11.45 3.15 13.13
CA GLY A 47 12.78 3.60 12.70
C GLY A 47 12.83 3.96 11.22
N CYS A 48 12.29 3.11 10.35
CA CYS A 48 12.22 3.37 8.91
C CYS A 48 11.35 4.60 8.57
N LEU A 49 10.19 4.73 9.21
CA LEU A 49 9.30 5.88 9.05
C LEU A 49 9.99 7.19 9.42
N GLN A 50 10.81 7.20 10.48
CA GLN A 50 11.52 8.41 10.87
C GLN A 50 12.75 8.68 10.00
N SER A 51 13.51 7.65 9.61
CA SER A 51 14.73 7.84 8.82
C SER A 51 14.43 8.35 7.41
N GLU A 52 13.36 7.89 6.79
CA GLU A 52 12.98 8.25 5.41
C GLU A 52 12.05 9.47 5.33
N ASN A 53 11.71 10.08 6.46
CA ASN A 53 10.77 11.22 6.54
C ASN A 53 11.15 12.45 5.74
N HIS A 54 12.43 12.65 5.53
CA HIS A 54 12.93 13.76 4.72
C HIS A 54 12.79 13.51 3.21
N LEU A 55 12.60 12.26 2.77
CA LEU A 55 12.58 11.90 1.35
C LEU A 55 11.23 12.17 0.69
N TYR A 56 10.16 12.26 1.47
CA TYR A 56 8.79 12.28 0.96
C TYR A 56 7.91 13.24 1.76
N PRO A 57 7.69 14.48 1.27
CA PRO A 57 6.71 15.36 1.87
C PRO A 57 5.27 14.83 1.63
N PRO A 58 4.32 15.09 2.55
CA PRO A 58 4.48 15.81 3.81
C PRO A 58 5.11 14.97 4.94
N ASN A 59 5.59 15.64 6.00
CA ASN A 59 6.17 14.99 7.18
C ASN A 59 5.17 14.00 7.81
N ILE A 60 5.55 12.73 7.90
CA ILE A 60 4.71 11.61 8.37
C ILE A 60 4.12 11.86 9.76
N ASN A 61 4.84 12.55 10.64
CA ASN A 61 4.39 12.87 12.01
C ASN A 61 3.30 13.95 12.06
N LYS A 62 3.00 14.58 10.91
CA LYS A 62 1.97 15.61 10.78
C LYS A 62 0.81 15.16 9.89
N VAL A 63 0.88 13.97 9.29
CA VAL A 63 -0.18 13.46 8.44
C VAL A 63 -1.27 12.85 9.31
N SER A 64 -2.53 13.15 8.96
CA SER A 64 -3.68 12.53 9.61
C SER A 64 -3.94 11.13 9.07
N VAL A 65 -4.62 10.28 9.83
CA VAL A 65 -5.06 8.97 9.32
C VAL A 65 -5.89 9.13 8.05
N TYR A 66 -6.83 10.08 8.02
CA TYR A 66 -7.59 10.39 6.81
C TYR A 66 -6.70 10.70 5.60
N ASP A 67 -5.76 11.63 5.72
CA ASP A 67 -4.93 12.04 4.57
C ASP A 67 -4.03 10.88 4.09
N PHE A 68 -3.55 10.07 5.03
CA PHE A 68 -2.76 8.88 4.75
C PHE A 68 -3.56 7.80 4.02
N CYS A 69 -4.77 7.52 4.49
CA CYS A 69 -5.63 6.46 3.95
C CYS A 69 -6.33 6.88 2.65
N MET A 70 -6.66 8.15 2.50
CA MET A 70 -7.26 8.67 1.28
C MET A 70 -6.27 8.80 0.13
N ASP A 71 -4.99 9.02 0.45
CA ASP A 71 -3.85 9.19 -0.46
C ASP A 71 -4.19 9.73 -1.86
N LYS A 72 -4.97 10.82 -1.92
CA LYS A 72 -5.38 11.44 -3.20
C LYS A 72 -4.21 12.08 -3.96
N MET A 73 -3.01 12.06 -3.39
CA MET A 73 -1.79 12.73 -3.87
C MET A 73 -0.61 11.78 -4.10
N PHE A 74 -0.80 10.45 -4.10
CA PHE A 74 0.21 9.42 -4.37
C PHE A 74 1.44 9.38 -3.45
N HIS A 75 1.67 10.39 -2.62
CA HIS A 75 2.87 10.49 -1.79
C HIS A 75 2.85 9.45 -0.66
N MET A 76 1.70 9.18 -0.04
CA MET A 76 1.60 8.32 1.14
C MET A 76 1.56 6.83 0.79
N ARG A 77 0.96 6.46 -0.35
CA ARG A 77 1.08 5.10 -0.88
C ARG A 77 2.50 4.81 -1.34
N PHE A 78 3.23 5.80 -1.88
CA PHE A 78 4.63 5.64 -2.27
C PHE A 78 5.55 5.36 -1.06
N TRP A 79 5.29 6.03 0.07
CA TRP A 79 5.92 5.70 1.35
C TRP A 79 5.75 4.22 1.69
N SER A 80 4.50 3.73 1.72
CA SER A 80 4.21 2.33 2.06
C SER A 80 4.82 1.32 1.09
N HIS A 81 4.81 1.63 -0.22
CA HIS A 81 5.14 0.67 -1.27
C HIS A 81 6.62 0.62 -1.65
N HIS A 82 7.38 1.68 -1.45
CA HIS A 82 8.73 1.76 -2.01
C HIS A 82 9.78 2.09 -0.97
N ALA A 83 9.64 3.24 -0.32
CA ALA A 83 10.60 3.70 0.66
C ALA A 83 10.62 2.74 1.85
N LEU A 84 9.47 2.62 2.51
CA LEU A 84 9.35 1.79 3.71
C LEU A 84 9.55 0.33 3.38
N ALA A 85 9.04 -0.16 2.26
CA ALA A 85 9.26 -1.55 1.84
C ALA A 85 10.75 -1.88 1.71
N SER A 86 11.56 -0.96 1.19
CA SER A 86 13.01 -1.16 1.03
C SER A 86 13.74 -1.10 2.37
N CYS A 87 13.43 -0.12 3.23
CA CYS A 87 14.05 -0.03 4.55
C CYS A 87 13.64 -1.20 5.46
N THR A 88 12.35 -1.52 5.49
CA THR A 88 11.80 -2.58 6.36
C THR A 88 12.25 -3.97 5.92
N TYR A 89 12.53 -4.20 4.63
CA TYR A 89 13.15 -5.45 4.18
C TYR A 89 14.51 -5.72 4.85
N GLY A 90 15.29 -4.66 5.10
CA GLY A 90 16.59 -4.77 5.78
C GLY A 90 16.53 -4.68 7.30
N ALA A 91 15.51 -4.00 7.84
CA ALA A 91 15.40 -3.69 9.27
C ALA A 91 14.42 -4.58 10.05
N CYS A 92 13.42 -5.16 9.38
CA CYS A 92 12.34 -5.93 10.01
C CYS A 92 12.44 -7.41 9.68
N SER A 93 11.99 -8.25 10.61
CA SER A 93 11.68 -9.65 10.31
C SER A 93 10.44 -9.77 9.42
N LYS A 94 10.27 -10.91 8.75
CA LYS A 94 9.08 -11.19 7.94
C LYS A 94 7.78 -11.10 8.75
N ALA A 95 7.81 -11.46 10.04
CA ALA A 95 6.64 -11.37 10.91
C ALA A 95 6.26 -9.91 11.19
N GLU A 96 7.23 -9.05 11.48
CA GLU A 96 7.01 -7.62 11.71
C GLU A 96 6.55 -6.90 10.45
N ALA A 97 6.97 -7.34 9.26
CA ALA A 97 6.46 -6.82 8.00
C ALA A 97 4.94 -7.05 7.83
N TRP A 98 4.42 -8.21 8.26
CA TRP A 98 2.98 -8.48 8.21
C TRP A 98 2.17 -7.65 9.20
N VAL A 99 2.72 -7.38 10.39
CA VAL A 99 2.06 -6.52 11.39
C VAL A 99 1.77 -5.12 10.83
N ALA A 100 2.66 -4.55 10.02
CA ALA A 100 2.43 -3.25 9.42
C ALA A 100 1.35 -3.27 8.33
N GLN A 101 1.21 -4.39 7.60
CA GLN A 101 0.13 -4.58 6.65
C GLN A 101 -1.22 -4.64 7.36
N ASP A 102 -1.32 -5.39 8.46
CA ASP A 102 -2.55 -5.48 9.26
C ASP A 102 -2.89 -4.13 9.90
N TRP A 103 -1.88 -3.42 10.43
CA TRP A 103 -2.04 -2.08 10.96
C TRP A 103 -2.62 -1.11 9.92
N TYR A 104 -2.10 -1.14 8.69
CA TYR A 104 -2.60 -0.29 7.61
C TYR A 104 -4.05 -0.58 7.25
N LEU A 105 -4.41 -1.87 7.15
CA LEU A 105 -5.79 -2.29 6.90
C LEU A 105 -6.73 -1.82 8.02
N ASP A 106 -6.29 -1.93 9.27
CA ASP A 106 -7.07 -1.53 10.44
C ASP A 106 -7.30 -0.01 10.47
N ILE A 107 -6.25 0.83 10.44
CA ILE A 107 -6.42 2.28 10.58
C ILE A 107 -7.15 2.92 9.39
N CYS A 108 -7.12 2.28 8.22
CA CYS A 108 -7.79 2.74 7.02
C CYS A 108 -9.16 2.08 6.80
N HIS A 109 -9.62 1.24 7.74
CA HIS A 109 -10.87 0.49 7.66
C HIS A 109 -11.03 -0.26 6.32
N MET A 110 -9.93 -0.82 5.80
CA MET A 110 -9.92 -1.55 4.53
C MET A 110 -10.24 -3.02 4.80
N ASN A 111 -11.32 -3.51 4.17
CA ASN A 111 -11.81 -4.89 4.29
C ASN A 111 -12.06 -5.49 2.90
#